data_AF-A0A1A7YA57-F1
#
_entry.id   AF-A0A1A7YA57-F1
#
_cell.length_a   1.000
_cell.length_b   1.000
_cell.length_c   1.000
_cell.angle_alpha   90.00
_cell.angle_beta   90.00
_cell.angle_gamma   90.00
#
_symmetry.space_group_name_H-M   'P 1'
#
loop_
_entity.id
_entity.type
_entity.pdbx_description
1 polymer ?
#
loop_
_entity_poly.entity_id
_entity_poly.type
_entity_poly.pdbx_seq_one_letter_code
_entity_poly.pdbx_strand_id
1 'polypeptide(L)'
;NNIVKICDFGLARDIYKDPDYVRKGNARLPLKWMAPESIFDKVYTSQSDVWSFGVLLWEIFSLGASPYPGVQIDEDFCKSLKDGFRMRAPETASPEIY
;
A
#
# COMPACT_ATOMS: atom_id res chain seq x y z
N ASN A 1 4.73 -27.69 -0.91
CA ASN A 1 5.81 -26.77 -0.50
C ASN A 1 5.29 -25.34 -0.48
N ASN A 2 4.63 -24.94 0.61
CA ASN A 2 3.94 -23.64 0.77
C ASN A 2 4.95 -22.49 0.99
N ILE A 3 5.87 -22.31 0.04
CA ILE A 3 6.92 -21.29 0.08
C ILE A 3 6.42 -20.07 -0.70
N VAL A 4 6.32 -18.93 -0.03
CA VAL A 4 5.92 -17.65 -0.65
C VAL A 4 7.17 -16.92 -1.16
N LYS A 5 7.07 -16.31 -2.34
CA LYS A 5 8.13 -15.50 -2.96
C LYS A 5 7.54 -14.22 -3.53
N ILE A 6 8.21 -13.10 -3.29
CA ILE A 6 7.85 -11.82 -3.91
C ILE A 6 8.22 -11.88 -5.40
N CYS A 7 7.35 -11.33 -6.24
CA CYS A 7 7.55 -11.23 -7.68
C CYS A 7 7.11 -9.84 -8.19
N ASP A 8 7.19 -9.64 -9.51
CA ASP A 8 6.88 -8.38 -10.20
C ASP A 8 7.71 -7.17 -9.72
N PHE A 9 8.98 -7.15 -10.14
CA PHE A 9 9.90 -6.05 -9.88
C PHE A 9 9.82 -4.93 -10.92
N GLY A 10 8.78 -4.89 -11.77
CA GLY A 10 8.67 -3.92 -12.87
C GLY A 10 8.59 -2.45 -12.43
N LEU A 11 8.20 -2.21 -11.18
CA LEU A 11 8.16 -0.88 -10.56
C LEU A 11 9.20 -0.71 -9.43
N ALA A 12 10.02 -1.73 -9.15
CA ALA A 12 11.01 -1.70 -8.08
C ALA A 12 12.12 -0.67 -8.36
N ARG A 13 12.69 -0.10 -7.30
CA ARG A 13 13.71 0.96 -7.40
C ARG A 13 14.88 0.71 -6.46
N ASP A 14 16.04 1.18 -6.88
CA ASP A 14 17.26 1.23 -6.08
C ASP A 14 17.34 2.58 -5.37
N ILE A 15 16.90 2.63 -4.10
CA ILE A 15 16.82 3.84 -3.29
C ILE A 15 18.17 4.53 -3.04
N TYR A 16 19.29 3.82 -3.22
CA TYR A 16 20.63 4.38 -3.03
C TYR A 16 21.17 5.06 -4.29
N LYS A 17 20.62 4.72 -5.46
CA LYS A 17 21.03 5.32 -6.75
C LYS A 17 20.15 6.49 -7.16
N ASP A 18 18.94 6.57 -6.62
CA ASP A 18 17.96 7.58 -7.04
C ASP A 18 17.13 8.11 -5.85
N PRO A 19 17.77 8.79 -4.88
CA PRO A 19 17.11 9.24 -3.64
C PRO A 19 16.06 10.33 -3.87
N ASP A 20 16.19 11.12 -4.95
CA ASP A 20 15.31 12.25 -5.28
C ASP A 20 14.35 11.95 -6.44
N TYR A 21 14.12 10.67 -6.75
CA TYR A 21 13.27 10.29 -7.87
C TYR A 21 11.82 10.72 -7.68
N VAL A 22 11.40 11.69 -8.49
CA VAL A 22 9.99 12.00 -8.70
C VAL A 22 9.56 11.41 -10.03
N ARG A 23 8.64 10.42 -9.98
CA ARG A 23 8.11 9.80 -11.20
C ARG A 23 7.45 10.85 -12.09
N LYS A 24 7.93 10.99 -13.32
CA LYS A 24 7.29 11.81 -14.36
C LYS A 24 6.35 10.94 -15.21
N GLY A 25 5.05 11.27 -15.24
CA GLY A 25 4.05 10.67 -16.14
C GLY A 25 2.81 10.03 -15.48
N ASN A 26 1.75 9.87 -16.28
CA ASN A 26 0.49 9.23 -15.88
C ASN A 26 0.54 7.72 -16.07
N ALA A 27 0.92 6.98 -15.03
CA ALA A 27 0.71 5.54 -15.00
C ALA A 27 -0.40 5.20 -14.02
N ARG A 28 -1.12 4.11 -14.31
CA ARG A 28 -2.06 3.53 -13.34
C ARG A 28 -1.26 3.02 -12.15
N LEU A 29 -1.48 3.64 -11.00
CA LEU A 29 -0.83 3.29 -9.74
C LEU A 29 -1.82 2.53 -8.84
N PRO A 30 -1.34 1.56 -8.05
CA PRO A 30 -2.19 0.80 -7.14
C PRO A 30 -2.51 1.61 -5.87
N LEU A 31 -3.34 2.65 -5.97
CA LEU A 31 -3.60 3.63 -4.90
C LEU A 31 -3.95 3.01 -3.54
N LYS A 32 -4.66 1.88 -3.51
CA LYS A 32 -5.02 1.20 -2.25
C LYS A 32 -3.82 0.65 -1.47
N TRP A 33 -2.70 0.40 -2.13
CA TRP A 33 -1.48 -0.10 -1.51
C TRP A 33 -0.45 1.00 -1.24
N MET A 34 -0.67 2.20 -1.76
CA MET A 34 0.31 3.28 -1.67
C MET A 34 0.24 3.99 -0.32
N ALA A 35 1.42 4.29 0.23
CA ALA A 35 1.54 5.13 1.42
C ALA A 35 1.12 6.59 1.11
N PRO A 36 0.63 7.36 2.11
CA PRO A 36 0.23 8.74 1.92
C PRO A 36 1.33 9.60 1.27
N GLU A 37 2.57 9.49 1.73
CA GLU A 37 3.73 10.19 1.16
C GLU A 37 4.01 9.80 -0.29
N SER A 38 3.70 8.56 -0.70
CA SER A 38 3.83 8.11 -2.09
C SER A 38 2.70 8.65 -2.97
N ILE A 39 1.50 8.84 -2.42
CA ILE A 39 0.35 9.39 -3.14
C ILE A 39 0.56 10.89 -3.39
N PHE A 40 0.82 11.65 -2.33
CA PHE A 40 0.82 13.12 -2.35
C PHE A 40 2.16 13.71 -2.76
N ASP A 41 3.26 13.19 -2.21
CA ASP A 41 4.58 13.80 -2.35
C ASP A 41 5.49 13.02 -3.32
N LYS A 42 5.00 11.90 -3.85
CA LYS A 42 5.74 10.97 -4.73
C LYS A 42 7.04 10.45 -4.09
N VAL A 43 7.04 10.32 -2.76
CA VAL A 43 8.16 9.77 -1.99
C VAL A 43 8.01 8.25 -1.89
N TYR A 44 9.08 7.51 -2.21
CA TYR A 44 9.11 6.05 -2.15
C TYR A 44 10.35 5.62 -1.37
N THR A 45 10.14 4.91 -0.26
CA THR A 45 11.17 4.46 0.66
C THR A 45 10.85 3.06 1.18
N SER A 46 11.77 2.44 1.92
CA SER A 46 11.44 1.21 2.65
C SER A 46 10.26 1.37 3.61
N GLN A 47 9.99 2.58 4.12
CA GLN A 47 8.83 2.83 4.98
C GLN A 47 7.51 2.84 4.20
N SER A 48 7.50 3.31 2.94
CA SER A 48 6.32 3.17 2.09
C SER A 48 6.08 1.70 1.70
N ASP A 49 7.13 0.87 1.65
CA ASP A 49 6.97 -0.58 1.48
C ASP A 49 6.37 -1.22 2.73
N VAL A 50 6.73 -0.76 3.94
CA VAL A 50 6.10 -1.20 5.19
C VAL A 50 4.59 -0.89 5.20
N TRP A 51 4.18 0.28 4.69
CA TRP A 51 2.75 0.57 4.51
C TRP A 51 2.08 -0.44 3.57
N SER A 52 2.68 -0.68 2.41
CA SER A 52 2.18 -1.63 1.41
C SER A 52 2.08 -3.05 2.00
N PHE A 53 3.04 -3.42 2.84
CA PHE A 53 3.03 -4.67 3.60
C PHE A 53 1.88 -4.75 4.61
N GLY A 54 1.50 -3.65 5.25
CA GLY A 54 0.31 -3.59 6.10
C GLY A 54 -0.98 -3.87 5.32
N VAL A 55 -1.08 -3.37 4.09
CA VAL A 55 -2.20 -3.70 3.20
C VAL A 55 -2.16 -5.17 2.79
N LEU A 56 -0.97 -5.72 2.49
CA LEU A 56 -0.80 -7.16 2.21
C LEU A 56 -1.20 -8.04 3.40
N LEU A 57 -0.85 -7.66 4.64
CA LEU A 57 -1.31 -8.37 5.84
C LEU A 57 -2.83 -8.37 5.90
N TRP A 58 -3.46 -7.23 5.67
CA TRP A 58 -4.92 -7.14 5.62
C TRP A 58 -5.52 -8.07 4.55
N GLU A 59 -4.92 -8.16 3.37
CA GLU A 59 -5.34 -9.11 2.32
C GLU A 59 -5.20 -10.58 2.77
N ILE A 60 -4.08 -10.94 3.40
CA ILE A 60 -3.85 -12.31 3.89
C ILE A 60 -4.92 -12.70 4.92
N PHE A 61 -5.16 -11.84 5.93
CA PHE A 61 -6.12 -12.11 7.00
C PHE A 61 -7.59 -11.85 6.59
N SER A 62 -7.84 -11.27 5.43
CA SER A 62 -9.18 -11.21 4.83
C SER A 62 -9.41 -12.31 3.79
N LEU A 63 -8.49 -13.26 3.67
CA LEU A 63 -8.54 -14.37 2.71
C LEU A 63 -8.62 -13.90 1.25
N GLY A 64 -7.89 -12.83 0.92
CA GLY A 64 -7.78 -12.28 -0.42
C GLY A 64 -8.88 -11.29 -0.80
N ALA A 65 -9.56 -10.69 0.18
CA ALA A 65 -10.52 -9.63 -0.12
C ALA A 65 -9.82 -8.38 -0.67
N SER A 66 -10.52 -7.61 -1.50
CA SER A 66 -10.00 -6.33 -1.97
C SER A 66 -9.85 -5.33 -0.80
N PRO A 67 -8.70 -4.66 -0.63
CA PRO A 67 -8.54 -3.59 0.36
C PRO A 67 -9.60 -2.50 0.22
N TYR A 68 -9.92 -1.88 1.35
CA TYR A 68 -10.95 -0.83 1.51
C TYR A 68 -12.30 -1.23 0.89
N PRO A 69 -12.93 -2.32 1.35
CA PRO A 69 -14.17 -2.82 0.77
C PRO A 69 -15.29 -1.79 0.91
N GLY A 70 -16.01 -1.53 -0.19
CA GLY A 70 -17.12 -0.57 -0.23
C GLY A 70 -16.70 0.91 -0.30
N VAL A 71 -15.40 1.22 -0.30
CA VAL A 71 -14.89 2.58 -0.39
C VAL A 71 -14.56 2.91 -1.86
N GLN A 72 -15.04 4.05 -2.35
CA GLN A 72 -14.65 4.58 -3.65
C GLN A 72 -13.23 5.14 -3.58
N ILE A 73 -12.40 4.84 -4.59
CA ILE A 73 -11.00 5.28 -4.61
C ILE A 73 -10.90 6.55 -5.45
N ASP A 74 -11.23 7.67 -4.82
CA ASP A 74 -11.27 9.01 -5.41
C ASP A 74 -10.51 10.03 -4.52
N GLU A 75 -10.73 11.31 -4.76
CA GLU A 75 -10.10 12.39 -3.99
C GLU A 75 -10.52 12.37 -2.51
N ASP A 76 -11.74 11.94 -2.19
CA ASP A 76 -12.25 11.91 -0.81
C ASP A 76 -11.66 10.74 -0.04
N PHE A 77 -11.40 9.61 -0.70
CA PHE A 77 -10.55 8.56 -0.14
C PHE A 77 -9.15 9.10 0.22
N CYS A 78 -8.53 9.85 -0.70
CA CYS A 78 -7.20 10.42 -0.47
C CYS A 78 -7.20 11.38 0.73
N LYS A 79 -8.19 12.28 0.83
CA LYS A 79 -8.34 13.19 1.98
C LYS A 79 -8.51 12.40 3.28
N SER A 80 -9.42 11.43 3.30
CA SER A 80 -9.68 10.59 4.48
C SER A 80 -8.42 9.84 4.94
N LEU A 81 -7.64 9.32 3.99
CA LEU A 81 -6.40 8.61 4.27
C LEU A 81 -5.37 9.52 4.95
N LYS A 82 -5.26 10.77 4.47
CA LYS A 82 -4.42 11.84 5.04
C LYS A 82 -4.88 12.21 6.45
N ASP A 83 -6.18 12.19 6.70
CA ASP A 83 -6.80 12.45 8.01
C ASP A 83 -6.73 11.25 8.98
N GLY A 84 -6.08 10.15 8.58
CA GLY A 84 -5.82 9.01 9.45
C GLY A 84 -6.82 7.85 9.30
N PHE A 85 -7.71 7.87 8.31
CA PHE A 85 -8.58 6.72 8.02
C PHE A 85 -7.76 5.46 7.75
N ARG A 86 -8.11 4.34 8.40
CA ARG A 86 -7.50 3.03 8.21
C ARG A 86 -8.59 1.97 8.08
N MET A 87 -8.26 0.83 7.49
CA MET A 87 -9.19 -0.30 7.42
C MET A 87 -9.52 -0.82 8.82
N ARG A 88 -10.66 -1.50 8.96
CA ARG A 88 -10.94 -2.27 10.17
C ARG A 88 -10.18 -3.60 10.12
N ALA A 89 -9.89 -4.18 11.28
CA ALA A 89 -9.27 -5.49 11.39
C ALA A 89 -10.09 -6.54 10.60
N PRO A 90 -9.44 -7.39 9.79
CA PRO A 90 -10.09 -8.56 9.21
C PRO A 90 -10.55 -9.53 10.31
N GLU A 91 -11.63 -10.28 10.04
CA GLU A 91 -12.21 -11.21 11.03
C GLU A 91 -11.24 -12.30 11.49
N THR A 92 -10.27 -12.70 10.66
CA THR A 92 -9.31 -13.75 11.00
C THR A 92 -7.99 -13.22 11.60
N ALA A 93 -7.84 -11.90 11.72
CA ALA A 93 -6.67 -11.29 12.35
C ALA A 93 -6.80 -11.32 13.88
N SER A 94 -5.73 -11.69 14.59
CA SER A 94 -5.68 -11.56 16.04
C SER A 94 -5.36 -10.10 16.45
N PRO A 95 -5.65 -9.70 17.71
CA PRO A 95 -5.37 -8.34 18.19
C PRO A 95 -3.88 -7.93 18.15
N GLU A 96 -2.96 -8.90 18.18
CA GLU A 96 -1.52 -8.64 18.06
C GLU A 96 -1.10 -8.29 16.63
N ILE A 97 -1.91 -8.68 15.64
CA ILE A 97 -1.63 -8.48 14.22
C ILE A 97 -2.23 -7.16 13.71
N TYR A 98 -3.40 -6.74 14.20
CA TYR A 98 -4.12 -5.57 13.70
C TYR A 98 -4.84 -4.77 14.80
#